data_AF-A0A7X0I9W5-F1
#
_entry.id   AF-A0A7X0I9W5-F1
#
_cell.length_a   1.000
_cell.length_b   1.000
_cell.length_c   1.000
_cell.angle_alpha   90.00
_cell.angle_beta   90.00
_cell.angle_gamma   90.00
#
_symmetry.space_group_name_H-M   'P 1'
#
loop_
_entity.id
_entity.type
_entity.pdbx_description
1 polymer ?
#
loop_
_entity_poly.entity_id
_entity_poly.type
_entity_poly.pdbx_seq_one_letter_code
_entity_poly.pdbx_strand_id
1 'polypeptide(L)'
;MHPDSPISTTLVAWGNAWLTGHAGLDDAVDRLERAGGPQVVSSGGTEVTLRSYLADLRVEGMSALRLSLPASGDPLGLTGPPPFTMAAVEAGEAATAVLPQRCVGLVPSPDRRGSSYAGVRWTAMEASVTPPDVPALPEAEHALTTAMRSATEALLTVEGPDQSHPSLPRSATEGLAPGYPARAHRVAALTARLAAAVRFARERGLSSTQIHTRAEALRDLDRAIRRARVAAHNSVLDPRHSPRP
;
A
#
# COMPACT_ATOMS: atom_id res chain seq x y z
N MET A 1 -15.91 0.77 8.29
CA MET A 1 -15.01 -0.39 8.10
C MET A 1 -13.74 0.17 7.50
N HIS A 2 -12.64 0.23 8.25
CA HIS A 2 -11.34 0.54 7.65
C HIS A 2 -10.99 -0.68 6.79
N PRO A 3 -10.62 -0.52 5.50
CA PRO A 3 -10.30 -1.68 4.69
C PRO A 3 -9.18 -2.46 5.39
N ASP A 4 -9.24 -3.79 5.37
CA ASP A 4 -8.23 -4.67 5.98
C ASP A 4 -6.83 -4.48 5.35
N SER A 5 -6.77 -3.73 4.25
CA SER A 5 -5.63 -3.45 3.40
C SER A 5 -5.72 -2.01 2.86
N PRO A 6 -4.63 -1.22 2.83
CA PRO A 6 -4.62 0.13 2.26
C PRO A 6 -5.13 0.12 0.81
N ILE A 7 -6.11 0.96 0.48
CA ILE A 7 -6.79 0.95 -0.83
C ILE A 7 -5.83 1.33 -1.98
N SER A 8 -4.80 2.12 -1.68
CA SER A 8 -3.72 2.48 -2.61
C SER A 8 -2.97 1.27 -3.14
N THR A 9 -2.93 0.17 -2.37
CA THR A 9 -2.28 -1.06 -2.82
C THR A 9 -3.06 -1.73 -3.95
N THR A 10 -4.39 -1.74 -3.86
CA THR A 10 -5.29 -2.22 -4.92
C THR A 10 -5.21 -1.31 -6.14
N LEU A 11 -5.25 0.02 -5.96
CA LEU A 11 -5.09 1.00 -7.03
C LEU A 11 -3.82 0.78 -7.84
N VAL A 12 -2.67 0.66 -7.16
CA VAL A 12 -1.38 0.51 -7.82
C VAL A 12 -1.27 -0.86 -8.52
N ALA A 13 -1.71 -1.94 -7.88
CA ALA A 13 -1.64 -3.27 -8.47
C ALA A 13 -2.49 -3.39 -9.74
N TRP A 14 -3.77 -3.05 -9.65
CA TRP A 14 -4.70 -3.19 -10.77
C TRP A 14 -4.54 -2.09 -11.81
N GLY A 15 -4.19 -0.87 -11.40
CA GLY A 15 -3.88 0.21 -12.31
C GLY A 15 -2.65 -0.08 -13.18
N ASN A 16 -1.57 -0.66 -12.62
CA ASN A 16 -0.42 -1.07 -13.44
C ASN A 16 -0.73 -2.30 -14.31
N ALA A 17 -1.54 -3.25 -13.85
CA ALA A 17 -2.01 -4.35 -14.70
C ALA A 17 -2.79 -3.82 -15.92
N TRP A 18 -3.63 -2.80 -15.72
CA TRP A 18 -4.30 -2.11 -16.82
C TRP A 18 -3.32 -1.37 -17.75
N LEU A 19 -2.38 -0.60 -17.20
CA LEU A 19 -1.37 0.13 -17.99
C LEU A 19 -0.49 -0.78 -18.83
N THR A 20 -0.26 -2.01 -18.36
CA THR A 20 0.54 -3.03 -19.06
C THR A 20 -0.29 -4.01 -19.91
N GLY A 21 -1.61 -3.82 -20.01
CA GLY A 21 -2.50 -4.63 -20.85
C GLY A 21 -2.88 -6.00 -20.28
N HIS A 22 -2.62 -6.25 -19.00
CA HIS A 22 -2.98 -7.51 -18.31
C HIS A 22 -4.41 -7.49 -17.71
N ALA A 23 -5.07 -6.33 -17.68
CA ALA A 23 -6.45 -6.16 -17.22
C ALA A 23 -7.14 -4.98 -17.95
N GLY A 24 -8.48 -4.96 -17.98
CA GLY A 24 -9.23 -3.79 -18.42
C GLY A 24 -9.29 -2.69 -17.35
N LEU A 25 -9.59 -1.45 -17.75
CA LEU A 25 -9.87 -0.36 -16.81
C LEU A 25 -11.06 -0.70 -15.90
N ASP A 26 -12.08 -1.36 -16.46
CA ASP A 26 -13.29 -1.74 -15.74
C ASP A 26 -12.98 -2.80 -14.69
N ASP A 27 -12.16 -3.81 -15.01
CA ASP A 27 -11.68 -4.80 -14.04
C ASP A 27 -10.94 -4.15 -12.88
N ALA A 28 -10.11 -3.14 -13.16
CA ALA A 28 -9.36 -2.42 -12.15
C ALA A 28 -10.30 -1.62 -11.22
N VAL A 29 -11.24 -0.85 -11.77
CA VAL A 29 -12.21 -0.07 -11.00
C VAL A 29 -13.10 -0.98 -10.15
N ASP A 30 -13.61 -2.05 -10.75
CA ASP A 30 -14.39 -3.09 -10.08
C ASP A 30 -13.67 -3.66 -8.84
N ARG A 31 -12.35 -3.87 -8.93
CA ARG A 31 -11.54 -4.39 -7.82
C ARG A 31 -11.41 -3.37 -6.69
N LEU A 32 -11.28 -2.09 -7.01
CA LEU A 32 -11.27 -1.04 -6.00
C LEU A 32 -12.64 -0.90 -5.35
N GLU A 33 -13.73 -1.02 -6.11
CA GLU A 33 -15.08 -0.97 -5.57
C GLU A 33 -15.39 -2.14 -4.65
N ARG A 34 -14.92 -3.35 -4.98
CA ARG A 34 -15.02 -4.50 -4.06
C ARG A 34 -14.21 -4.30 -2.78
N ALA A 35 -13.06 -3.63 -2.87
CA ALA A 35 -12.17 -3.41 -1.73
C ALA A 35 -12.59 -2.23 -0.82
N GLY A 36 -13.17 -1.17 -1.38
CA GLY A 36 -13.40 0.10 -0.67
C GLY A 36 -14.72 0.81 -0.97
N GLY A 37 -15.62 0.20 -1.74
CA GLY A 37 -16.87 0.84 -2.18
C GLY A 37 -16.66 1.85 -3.31
N PRO A 38 -17.66 2.69 -3.64
CA PRO A 38 -17.58 3.65 -4.74
C PRO A 38 -16.38 4.60 -4.61
N GLN A 39 -15.75 4.93 -5.74
CA GLN A 39 -14.49 5.68 -5.79
C GLN A 39 -14.65 7.00 -6.54
N VAL A 40 -14.34 8.13 -5.88
CA VAL A 40 -14.36 9.47 -6.47
C VAL A 40 -13.02 10.17 -6.33
N VAL A 41 -12.67 11.03 -7.27
CA VAL A 41 -11.44 11.83 -7.25
C VAL A 41 -11.81 13.31 -7.20
N SER A 42 -11.27 14.02 -6.21
CA SER A 42 -11.34 15.47 -6.12
C SER A 42 -10.04 16.07 -6.67
N SER A 43 -10.17 16.89 -7.72
CA SER A 43 -9.05 17.56 -8.39
C SER A 43 -9.45 19.00 -8.71
N GLY A 44 -8.75 19.99 -8.18
CA GLY A 44 -9.02 21.40 -8.48
C GLY A 44 -10.44 21.88 -8.10
N GLY A 45 -11.05 21.27 -7.07
CA GLY A 45 -12.40 21.63 -6.61
C GLY A 45 -13.55 20.97 -7.37
N THR A 46 -13.27 20.21 -8.43
CA THR A 46 -14.25 19.34 -9.09
C THR A 46 -14.12 17.91 -8.62
N GLU A 47 -15.21 17.16 -8.70
CA GLU A 47 -15.25 15.75 -8.34
C GLU A 47 -15.67 14.93 -9.55
N VAL A 48 -14.89 13.90 -9.85
CA VAL A 48 -15.13 12.97 -10.98
C VAL A 48 -15.00 11.53 -10.50
N THR A 49 -15.51 10.59 -11.29
CA THR A 49 -15.30 9.16 -10.98
C THR A 49 -13.83 8.80 -11.13
N LEU A 50 -13.35 7.84 -10.33
CA LEU A 50 -11.97 7.35 -10.47
C LEU A 50 -11.71 6.77 -11.86
N ARG A 51 -12.70 6.11 -12.47
CA ARG A 51 -12.64 5.59 -13.84
C ARG A 51 -12.32 6.70 -14.84
N SER A 52 -13.11 7.79 -14.84
CA SER A 52 -12.91 8.93 -15.74
C SER A 52 -11.54 9.55 -15.52
N TYR A 53 -11.17 9.79 -14.27
CA TYR A 53 -9.89 10.40 -13.92
C TYR A 53 -8.69 9.60 -14.42
N LEU A 54 -8.69 8.27 -14.23
CA LEU A 54 -7.62 7.40 -14.72
C LEU A 54 -7.57 7.39 -16.24
N ALA A 55 -8.72 7.35 -16.92
CA ALA A 55 -8.78 7.41 -18.38
C ALA A 55 -8.18 8.72 -18.92
N ASP A 56 -8.48 9.86 -18.29
CA ASP A 56 -7.92 11.16 -18.67
C ASP A 56 -6.39 11.17 -18.47
N LEU A 57 -5.90 10.71 -17.32
CA LEU A 57 -4.45 10.56 -17.08
C LEU A 57 -3.78 9.65 -18.11
N ARG A 58 -4.46 8.60 -18.58
CA ARG A 58 -3.92 7.71 -19.62
C ARG A 58 -3.80 8.39 -20.98
N VAL A 59 -4.73 9.27 -21.33
CA VAL A 59 -4.67 10.13 -22.53
C VAL A 59 -3.51 11.12 -22.40
N GLU A 60 -3.29 11.66 -21.20
CA GLU A 60 -2.16 12.55 -20.89
C GLU A 60 -0.79 11.84 -20.83
N GLY A 61 -0.76 10.51 -21.03
CA GLY A 61 0.48 9.75 -21.12
C GLY A 61 0.95 9.13 -19.81
N MET A 62 0.07 8.94 -18.83
CA MET A 62 0.39 8.18 -17.61
C MET A 62 0.97 6.81 -17.97
N SER A 63 2.18 6.54 -17.46
CA SER A 63 2.94 5.33 -17.77
C SER A 63 3.02 4.36 -16.60
N ALA A 64 2.82 4.83 -15.37
CA ALA A 64 2.94 4.02 -14.17
C ALA A 64 2.18 4.61 -13.00
N LEU A 65 1.80 3.73 -12.07
CA LEU A 65 1.38 4.08 -10.71
C LEU A 65 2.41 3.54 -9.71
N ARG A 66 2.85 4.37 -8.77
CA ARG A 66 3.79 4.01 -7.70
C ARG A 66 3.09 4.02 -6.35
N LEU A 67 3.31 3.00 -5.54
CA LEU A 67 2.80 2.92 -4.18
C LEU A 67 3.74 3.63 -3.19
N SER A 68 3.14 4.37 -2.26
CA SER A 68 3.79 4.93 -1.07
C SER A 68 3.00 4.53 0.17
N LEU A 69 3.69 4.03 1.20
CA LEU A 69 3.11 3.65 2.50
C LEU A 69 3.90 4.34 3.62
N PRO A 70 3.74 5.67 3.76
CA PRO A 70 4.48 6.44 4.74
C PRO A 70 3.97 6.20 6.16
N ALA A 71 4.81 6.51 7.15
CA ALA A 71 4.41 6.70 8.52
C ALA A 71 5.19 7.86 9.15
N SER A 72 4.76 8.33 10.32
CA SER A 72 5.50 9.35 11.07
C SER A 72 6.95 8.90 11.31
N GLY A 73 7.92 9.68 10.80
CA GLY A 73 9.35 9.37 10.87
C GLY A 73 9.89 8.42 9.79
N ASP A 74 9.04 7.94 8.88
CA ASP A 74 9.42 7.01 7.80
C ASP A 74 8.61 7.35 6.52
N PRO A 75 9.01 8.40 5.76
CA PRO A 75 8.28 8.87 4.57
C PRO A 75 8.57 7.99 3.33
N LEU A 76 8.46 6.66 3.50
CA LEU A 76 8.77 5.67 2.48
C LEU A 76 7.96 5.91 1.19
N GLY A 77 8.66 6.05 0.07
CA GLY A 77 8.03 6.25 -1.24
C GLY A 77 7.62 7.69 -1.55
N LEU A 78 8.02 8.68 -0.73
CA LEU A 78 7.70 10.09 -0.94
C LEU A 78 8.96 10.92 -1.21
N THR A 79 8.88 11.83 -2.18
CA THR A 79 9.95 12.77 -2.55
C THR A 79 9.49 14.23 -2.50
N GLY A 80 8.29 14.48 -1.97
CA GLY A 80 7.65 15.80 -1.96
C GLY A 80 6.64 15.99 -3.09
N PRO A 81 6.06 17.21 -3.22
CA PRO A 81 6.28 18.40 -2.39
C PRO A 81 5.68 18.28 -0.97
N PRO A 82 6.03 19.18 -0.02
CA PRO A 82 5.58 19.09 1.38
C PRO A 82 4.06 18.92 1.59
N PRO A 83 3.17 19.60 0.83
CA PRO A 83 1.73 19.40 0.98
C PRO A 83 1.29 17.97 0.70
N PHE A 84 1.83 17.34 -0.36
CA PHE A 84 1.55 15.95 -0.69
C PHE A 84 2.15 15.01 0.36
N THR A 85 3.39 15.25 0.80
CA THR A 85 4.01 14.42 1.84
C THR A 85 3.22 14.43 3.13
N MET A 86 2.76 15.60 3.59
CA MET A 86 1.95 15.72 4.79
C MET A 86 0.63 14.95 4.67
N ALA A 87 -0.11 15.16 3.58
CA ALA A 87 -1.38 14.48 3.34
C ALA A 87 -1.22 12.95 3.25
N ALA A 88 -0.18 12.48 2.56
CA ALA A 88 0.14 11.06 2.45
C ALA A 88 0.53 10.45 3.81
N VAL A 89 1.32 11.15 4.64
CA VAL A 89 1.69 10.70 5.99
C VAL A 89 0.46 10.65 6.91
N GLU A 90 -0.45 11.62 6.81
CA GLU A 90 -1.69 11.64 7.58
C GLU A 90 -2.62 10.48 7.20
N ALA A 91 -2.77 10.20 5.90
CA ALA A 91 -3.53 9.05 5.41
C ALA A 91 -2.84 7.70 5.67
N GLY A 92 -1.51 7.68 5.81
CA GLY A 92 -0.69 6.47 5.92
C GLY A 92 -0.49 5.72 4.60
N GLU A 93 -1.02 6.25 3.50
CA GLU A 93 -0.94 5.68 2.17
C GLU A 93 -1.11 6.74 1.08
N ALA A 94 -0.48 6.51 -0.07
CA ALA A 94 -0.71 7.28 -1.30
C ALA A 94 -0.33 6.47 -2.54
N ALA A 95 -0.86 6.88 -3.68
CA ALA A 95 -0.41 6.42 -5.00
C ALA A 95 0.08 7.62 -5.82
N THR A 96 1.15 7.43 -6.60
CA THR A 96 1.68 8.48 -7.49
C THR A 96 1.54 8.03 -8.93
N ALA A 97 0.73 8.73 -9.71
CA ALA A 97 0.66 8.61 -11.15
C ALA A 97 1.85 9.33 -11.79
N VAL A 98 2.60 8.60 -12.62
CA VAL A 98 3.79 9.09 -13.32
C VAL A 98 3.41 9.45 -14.75
N LEU A 99 3.55 10.72 -15.11
CA LEU A 99 3.37 11.25 -16.47
C LEU A 99 4.72 11.78 -16.99
N PRO A 100 4.86 12.06 -18.31
CA PRO A 100 6.15 12.47 -18.88
C PRO A 100 6.74 13.77 -18.31
N GLN A 101 5.89 14.71 -17.89
CA GLN A 101 6.31 16.06 -17.47
C GLN A 101 5.93 16.41 -16.02
N ARG A 102 5.09 15.60 -15.38
CA ARG A 102 4.64 15.82 -14.00
C ARG A 102 4.27 14.50 -13.33
N CYS A 103 4.19 14.51 -12.01
CA CYS A 103 3.56 13.43 -11.26
C CYS A 103 2.33 13.97 -10.53
N VAL A 104 1.33 13.11 -10.38
CA VAL A 104 0.13 13.40 -9.59
C VAL A 104 0.06 12.41 -8.44
N GLY A 105 0.00 12.94 -7.22
CA GLY A 105 -0.26 12.18 -6.01
C GLY A 105 -1.77 12.00 -5.78
N LEU A 106 -2.18 10.81 -5.38
CA LEU A 106 -3.54 10.43 -5.02
C LEU A 106 -3.53 9.97 -3.57
N VAL A 107 -4.19 10.73 -2.70
CA VAL A 107 -4.30 10.44 -1.27
C VAL A 107 -5.73 10.01 -0.95
N PRO A 108 -5.97 8.80 -0.43
CA PRO A 108 -7.32 8.34 -0.13
C PRO A 108 -7.82 8.89 1.21
N SER A 109 -9.12 9.12 1.27
CA SER A 109 -9.86 9.48 2.49
C SER A 109 -11.22 8.79 2.48
N PRO A 110 -11.80 8.45 3.64
CA PRO A 110 -13.14 7.87 3.69
C PRO A 110 -14.19 8.87 3.17
N ASP A 111 -14.99 8.48 2.19
CA ASP A 111 -16.13 9.29 1.72
C ASP A 111 -17.41 8.83 2.40
N ARG A 112 -18.00 9.72 3.21
CA ARG A 112 -19.20 9.45 4.02
C ARG A 112 -20.29 10.45 3.68
N ARG A 113 -21.03 10.19 2.59
CA ARG A 113 -22.16 11.04 2.14
C ARG A 113 -23.49 10.73 2.82
N GLY A 114 -23.51 9.79 3.76
CA GLY A 114 -24.69 9.36 4.51
C GLY A 114 -24.37 8.17 5.40
N SER A 115 -25.36 7.70 6.19
CA SER A 115 -25.19 6.60 7.14
C SER A 115 -24.91 5.24 6.47
N SER A 116 -25.43 5.03 5.26
CA SER A 116 -25.25 3.78 4.50
C SER A 116 -24.18 3.86 3.41
N TYR A 117 -23.60 5.05 3.17
CA TYR A 117 -22.60 5.24 2.12
C TYR A 117 -21.19 5.09 2.70
N ALA A 118 -20.44 4.13 2.18
CA ALA A 118 -19.03 3.96 2.47
C ALA A 118 -18.27 3.84 1.15
N GLY A 119 -17.61 4.93 0.76
CA GLY A 119 -16.74 4.97 -0.41
C GLY A 119 -15.37 5.53 -0.07
N VAL A 120 -14.57 5.78 -1.09
CA VAL A 120 -13.25 6.41 -0.97
C VAL A 120 -13.20 7.65 -1.86
N ARG A 121 -12.76 8.76 -1.26
CA ARG A 121 -12.43 9.98 -1.95
C ARG A 121 -10.93 10.12 -2.05
N TRP A 122 -10.44 10.22 -3.27
CA TRP A 122 -9.04 10.50 -3.58
C TRP A 122 -8.85 12.00 -3.76
N THR A 123 -7.89 12.58 -3.05
CA THR A 123 -7.47 13.96 -3.31
C THR A 123 -6.28 13.92 -4.26
N ALA A 124 -6.45 14.49 -5.45
CA ALA A 124 -5.38 14.66 -6.42
C ALA A 124 -4.51 15.88 -6.06
N MET A 125 -3.21 15.67 -5.97
CA MET A 125 -2.23 16.67 -5.58
C MET A 125 -1.02 16.62 -6.52
N GLU A 126 -0.27 17.70 -6.61
CA GLU A 126 1.01 17.67 -7.30
C GLU A 126 2.00 16.78 -6.54
N ALA A 127 2.73 15.92 -7.26
CA ALA A 127 3.78 15.08 -6.73
C ALA A 127 5.11 15.36 -7.44
N SER A 128 6.22 15.13 -6.74
CA SER A 128 7.56 15.28 -7.31
C SER A 128 7.78 14.30 -8.47
N VAL A 129 8.40 14.80 -9.54
CA VAL A 129 8.86 13.98 -10.67
C VAL A 129 10.05 13.10 -10.30
N THR A 130 10.75 13.44 -9.21
CA THR A 130 11.92 12.69 -8.74
C THR A 130 11.46 11.33 -8.21
N PRO A 131 11.93 10.20 -8.77
CA PRO A 131 11.59 8.88 -8.25
C PRO A 131 12.02 8.72 -6.79
N PRO A 132 11.17 8.16 -5.92
CA PRO A 132 11.56 7.89 -4.54
C PRO A 132 12.59 6.77 -4.48
N ASP A 133 13.50 6.90 -3.52
CA ASP A 133 14.43 5.84 -3.17
C ASP A 133 13.69 4.76 -2.37
N VAL A 134 13.42 3.64 -3.03
CA VAL A 134 12.73 2.48 -2.45
C VAL A 134 13.57 1.23 -2.70
N PRO A 135 13.66 0.31 -1.72
CA PRO A 135 14.49 -0.88 -1.86
C PRO A 135 13.98 -1.78 -2.99
N ALA A 136 14.89 -2.47 -3.64
CA ALA A 136 14.52 -3.48 -4.63
C ALA A 136 13.81 -4.66 -3.95
N LEU A 137 12.99 -5.41 -4.71
CA LEU A 137 12.23 -6.53 -4.16
C LEU A 137 13.10 -7.57 -3.40
N PRO A 138 14.25 -8.05 -3.93
CA PRO A 138 15.08 -9.01 -3.20
C PRO A 138 15.66 -8.45 -1.90
N GLU A 139 16.04 -7.18 -1.90
CA GLU A 139 16.57 -6.49 -0.71
C GLU A 139 15.50 -6.35 0.36
N ALA A 140 14.30 -5.93 -0.04
CA ALA A 140 13.17 -5.77 0.87
C ALA A 140 12.69 -7.13 1.43
N GLU A 141 12.72 -8.20 0.64
CA GLU A 141 12.42 -9.57 1.07
C GLU A 141 13.46 -10.07 2.09
N HIS A 142 14.73 -9.79 1.87
CA HIS A 142 15.79 -10.12 2.82
C HIS A 142 15.62 -9.35 4.15
N ALA A 143 15.40 -8.04 4.08
CA ALA A 143 15.16 -7.21 5.25
C ALA A 143 13.91 -7.66 6.04
N LEU A 144 12.84 -8.07 5.36
CA LEU A 144 11.65 -8.65 5.98
C LEU A 144 11.97 -9.94 6.72
N THR A 145 12.75 -10.84 6.11
CA THR A 145 13.14 -12.12 6.74
C THR A 145 13.97 -11.88 8.01
N THR A 146 14.90 -10.94 7.96
CA THR A 146 15.72 -10.54 9.11
C THR A 146 14.85 -9.95 10.22
N ALA A 147 13.96 -9.00 9.89
CA ALA A 147 13.07 -8.38 10.87
C ALA A 147 12.09 -9.39 11.49
N MET A 148 11.57 -10.35 10.72
CA MET A 148 10.75 -11.44 11.25
C MET A 148 11.52 -12.28 12.28
N ARG A 149 12.76 -12.66 11.96
CA ARG A 149 13.60 -13.44 12.88
C ARG A 149 13.87 -12.67 14.17
N SER A 150 14.32 -11.42 14.08
CA SER A 150 14.59 -10.57 15.25
C SER A 150 13.33 -10.34 16.08
N ALA A 151 12.17 -10.14 15.45
CA ALA A 151 10.90 -10.01 16.17
C ALA A 151 10.52 -11.31 16.88
N THR A 152 10.68 -12.48 16.23
CA THR A 152 10.44 -13.77 16.88
C THR A 152 11.36 -13.99 18.08
N GLU A 153 12.65 -13.72 17.95
CA GLU A 153 13.62 -13.80 19.06
C GLU A 153 13.25 -12.87 20.22
N ALA A 154 12.92 -11.61 19.93
CA ALA A 154 12.51 -10.63 20.93
C ALA A 154 11.16 -10.97 21.59
N LEU A 155 10.30 -11.72 20.92
CA LEU A 155 9.00 -12.15 21.46
C LEU A 155 9.09 -13.48 22.22
N LEU A 156 10.06 -14.35 21.92
CA LEU A 156 10.30 -15.60 22.65
C LEU A 156 10.97 -15.38 24.01
N THR A 157 11.75 -14.31 24.16
CA THR A 157 12.37 -13.92 25.44
C THR A 157 11.39 -13.25 26.41
N VAL A 158 10.14 -13.07 25.98
CA VAL A 158 9.07 -12.33 26.64
C VAL A 158 8.02 -13.34 27.11
N GLU A 159 8.09 -13.79 28.37
CA GLU A 159 7.05 -14.65 28.96
C GLU A 159 5.72 -13.88 29.16
N GLY A 160 4.62 -14.36 28.58
CA GLY A 160 3.29 -13.80 28.77
C GLY A 160 2.19 -14.85 28.59
N PRO A 161 1.00 -14.67 29.21
CA PRO A 161 -0.04 -15.70 29.21
C PRO A 161 -0.71 -15.82 27.84
N ASP A 162 -1.00 -17.07 27.50
CA ASP A 162 -1.79 -17.61 26.38
C ASP A 162 -1.50 -17.04 24.98
N GLN A 163 -0.77 -17.83 24.18
CA GLN A 163 -0.56 -17.63 22.75
C GLN A 163 -1.84 -17.97 21.98
N SER A 164 -2.90 -17.18 22.16
CA SER A 164 -4.07 -17.29 21.29
C SER A 164 -3.65 -16.94 19.86
N HIS A 165 -3.53 -17.96 19.00
CA HIS A 165 -3.31 -17.79 17.57
C HIS A 165 -4.49 -17.03 16.98
N PRO A 166 -4.30 -15.78 16.51
CA PRO A 166 -5.40 -15.05 15.92
C PRO A 166 -5.82 -15.73 14.62
N SER A 167 -7.10 -16.08 14.54
CA SER A 167 -7.74 -16.41 13.27
C SER A 167 -7.66 -15.18 12.36
N LEU A 168 -6.66 -15.15 11.48
CA LEU A 168 -6.49 -14.05 10.53
C LEU A 168 -7.73 -13.99 9.63
N PRO A 169 -8.34 -12.80 9.43
CA PRO A 169 -9.48 -12.67 8.54
C PRO A 169 -9.10 -13.11 7.12
N ARG A 170 -9.93 -13.98 6.52
CA ARG A 170 -9.73 -14.54 5.16
C ARG A 170 -9.64 -13.47 4.07
N SER A 171 -10.13 -12.25 4.34
CA SER A 171 -10.15 -11.12 3.40
C SER A 171 -8.77 -10.54 3.07
N ALA A 172 -7.73 -10.80 3.88
CA ALA A 172 -6.37 -10.25 3.68
C ALA A 172 -5.58 -10.91 2.52
N THR A 173 -6.25 -11.60 1.60
CA THR A 173 -5.62 -12.45 0.57
C THR A 173 -5.81 -11.96 -0.85
N GLU A 174 -6.29 -10.73 -1.06
CA GLU A 174 -6.35 -10.20 -2.42
C GLU A 174 -4.93 -9.82 -2.86
N GLY A 175 -4.31 -10.73 -3.60
CA GLY A 175 -2.94 -10.62 -4.08
C GLY A 175 -2.78 -9.53 -5.15
N LEU A 176 -1.54 -9.38 -5.64
CA LEU A 176 -1.26 -8.51 -6.78
C LEU A 176 -2.11 -8.92 -7.99
N ALA A 177 -2.40 -7.96 -8.85
CA ALA A 177 -3.04 -8.20 -10.14
C ALA A 177 -2.14 -9.04 -11.07
N PRO A 178 -2.66 -9.57 -12.18
CA PRO A 178 -1.85 -10.25 -13.19
C PRO A 178 -0.75 -9.34 -13.77
N GLY A 179 0.33 -9.95 -14.26
CA GLY A 179 1.49 -9.23 -14.84
C GLY A 179 2.65 -8.98 -13.88
N TYR A 180 2.48 -9.29 -12.58
CA TYR A 180 3.55 -9.21 -11.60
C TYR A 180 4.39 -10.50 -11.53
N PRO A 181 5.69 -10.43 -11.19
CA PRO A 181 6.52 -11.62 -11.04
C PRO A 181 6.03 -12.49 -9.88
N ALA A 182 6.12 -13.81 -10.01
CA ALA A 182 5.67 -14.76 -8.99
C ALA A 182 6.28 -14.49 -7.59
N ARG A 183 7.51 -13.96 -7.55
CA ARG A 183 8.17 -13.51 -6.32
C ARG A 183 7.40 -12.39 -5.64
N ALA A 184 6.95 -11.38 -6.38
CA ALA A 184 6.18 -10.26 -5.85
C ALA A 184 4.83 -10.72 -5.30
N HIS A 185 4.14 -11.65 -5.98
CA HIS A 185 2.90 -12.23 -5.45
C HIS A 185 3.09 -12.87 -4.08
N ARG A 186 4.16 -13.66 -3.90
CA ARG A 186 4.46 -14.30 -2.61
C ARG A 186 4.75 -13.26 -1.52
N VAL A 187 5.58 -12.27 -1.81
CA VAL A 187 5.95 -11.21 -0.85
C VAL A 187 4.73 -10.34 -0.49
N ALA A 188 3.90 -9.95 -1.45
CA ALA A 188 2.68 -9.19 -1.21
C ALA A 188 1.69 -9.97 -0.33
N ALA A 189 1.48 -11.25 -0.60
CA ALA A 189 0.58 -12.09 0.20
C ALA A 189 1.11 -12.29 1.64
N LEU A 190 2.43 -12.45 1.80
CA LEU A 190 3.06 -12.55 3.13
C LEU A 190 2.93 -11.24 3.91
N THR A 191 3.27 -10.11 3.30
CA THR A 191 3.21 -8.78 3.94
C THR A 191 1.79 -8.38 4.31
N ALA A 192 0.78 -8.69 3.49
CA ALA A 192 -0.63 -8.47 3.84
C ALA A 192 -1.05 -9.25 5.09
N ARG A 193 -0.68 -10.53 5.18
CA ARG A 193 -0.95 -11.38 6.35
C ARG A 193 -0.25 -10.87 7.61
N LEU A 194 1.04 -10.51 7.50
CA LEU A 194 1.81 -9.98 8.62
C LEU A 194 1.29 -8.61 9.08
N ALA A 195 0.91 -7.73 8.16
CA ALA A 195 0.32 -6.43 8.50
C ALA A 195 -0.98 -6.60 9.32
N ALA A 196 -1.85 -7.52 8.91
CA ALA A 196 -3.06 -7.85 9.65
C ALA A 196 -2.75 -8.40 11.05
N ALA A 197 -1.76 -9.29 11.16
CA ALA A 197 -1.31 -9.84 12.44
C ALA A 197 -0.76 -8.76 13.39
N VAL A 198 0.11 -7.87 12.88
CA VAL A 198 0.70 -6.76 13.67
C VAL A 198 -0.39 -5.77 14.12
N ARG A 199 -1.33 -5.42 13.24
CA ARG A 199 -2.48 -4.56 13.60
C ARG A 199 -3.29 -5.18 14.73
N PHE A 200 -3.66 -6.44 14.60
CA PHE A 200 -4.43 -7.17 15.61
C PHE A 200 -3.67 -7.27 16.94
N ALA A 201 -2.35 -7.51 16.89
CA ALA A 201 -1.51 -7.54 18.08
C ALA A 201 -1.45 -6.19 18.81
N ARG A 202 -1.56 -5.07 18.09
CA ARG A 202 -1.64 -3.72 18.68
C ARG A 202 -3.03 -3.45 19.29
N GLU A 203 -4.10 -3.86 18.62
CA GLU A 203 -5.48 -3.64 19.07
C GLU A 203 -5.81 -4.39 20.38
N ARG A 204 -5.25 -5.58 20.61
CA ARG A 204 -5.52 -6.38 21.81
C ARG A 204 -4.84 -5.88 23.10
N GLY A 205 -4.01 -4.85 23.03
CA GLY A 205 -3.26 -4.34 24.18
C GLY A 205 -2.12 -5.29 24.59
N LEU A 206 -0.99 -4.72 24.99
CA LEU A 206 0.17 -5.48 25.46
C LEU A 206 0.01 -5.73 26.97
N SER A 207 0.08 -6.98 27.44
CA SER A 207 0.07 -7.29 28.88
C SER A 207 1.30 -6.65 29.57
N SER A 208 1.08 -6.03 30.72
CA SER A 208 2.03 -5.16 31.39
C SER A 208 3.20 -5.91 32.05
N THR A 209 4.37 -5.81 31.42
CA THR A 209 5.72 -5.60 32.02
C THR A 209 6.83 -5.61 30.94
N GLN A 210 6.55 -6.14 29.74
CA GLN A 210 7.51 -6.20 28.60
C GLN A 210 7.12 -5.28 27.41
N ILE A 211 6.40 -4.19 27.71
CA ILE A 211 5.75 -3.32 26.70
C ILE A 211 6.75 -2.68 25.75
N HIS A 212 7.95 -2.28 26.22
CA HIS A 212 8.89 -1.51 25.40
C HIS A 212 9.58 -2.36 24.33
N THR A 213 10.28 -3.43 24.72
CA THR A 213 10.96 -4.34 23.79
C THR A 213 10.01 -4.94 22.77
N ARG A 214 8.81 -5.35 23.21
CA ARG A 214 7.75 -5.86 22.32
C ARG A 214 7.24 -4.79 21.36
N ALA A 215 7.06 -3.55 21.82
CA ALA A 215 6.63 -2.46 20.95
C ALA A 215 7.70 -2.08 19.93
N GLU A 216 8.97 -2.07 20.30
CA GLU A 216 10.08 -1.84 19.35
C GLU A 216 10.18 -2.93 18.29
N ALA A 217 10.17 -4.21 18.69
CA ALA A 217 10.17 -5.33 17.76
C ALA A 217 9.00 -5.28 16.76
N LEU A 218 7.79 -4.94 17.24
CA LEU A 218 6.62 -4.77 16.38
C LEU A 218 6.68 -3.52 15.49
N ARG A 219 7.39 -2.46 15.89
CA ARG A 219 7.63 -1.27 15.04
C ARG A 219 8.64 -1.58 13.94
N ASP A 220 9.71 -2.30 14.24
CA ASP A 220 10.71 -2.68 13.24
C ASP A 220 10.15 -3.70 12.24
N LEU A 221 9.35 -4.66 12.71
CA LEU A 221 8.63 -5.57 11.83
C LEU A 221 7.64 -4.83 10.93
N ASP A 222 6.84 -3.91 11.48
CA ASP A 222 5.93 -3.04 10.71
C ASP A 222 6.66 -2.24 9.63
N ARG A 223 7.82 -1.65 9.98
CA ARG A 223 8.70 -0.93 9.06
C ARG A 223 9.16 -1.81 7.89
N ALA A 224 9.58 -3.04 8.17
CA ALA A 224 10.02 -4.00 7.16
C ALA A 224 8.86 -4.49 6.28
N ILE A 225 7.68 -4.73 6.86
CA ILE A 225 6.46 -5.10 6.13
C ILE A 225 6.09 -4.01 5.11
N ARG A 226 6.08 -2.72 5.52
CA ARG A 226 5.76 -1.61 4.60
C ARG A 226 6.75 -1.54 3.43
N ARG A 227 8.06 -1.65 3.70
CA ARG A 227 9.12 -1.66 2.66
C ARG A 227 8.95 -2.80 1.67
N ALA A 228 8.78 -4.03 2.16
CA ALA A 228 8.57 -5.21 1.31
C ALA A 228 7.27 -5.09 0.48
N ARG A 229 6.22 -4.50 1.06
CA ARG A 229 4.96 -4.28 0.36
C ARG A 229 5.10 -3.25 -0.75
N VAL A 230 5.73 -2.10 -0.49
CA VAL A 230 6.03 -1.07 -1.50
C VAL A 230 6.89 -1.66 -2.62
N ALA A 231 7.95 -2.40 -2.29
CA ALA A 231 8.82 -3.04 -3.27
C ALA A 231 8.07 -4.07 -4.14
N ALA A 232 7.16 -4.87 -3.56
CA ALA A 232 6.35 -5.83 -4.31
C ALA A 232 5.40 -5.14 -5.30
N HIS A 233 4.70 -4.08 -4.89
CA HIS A 233 3.74 -3.37 -5.75
C HIS A 233 4.41 -2.52 -6.83
N ASN A 234 5.64 -2.07 -6.59
CA ASN A 234 6.42 -1.31 -7.56
C ASN A 234 7.34 -2.20 -8.43
N SER A 235 7.39 -3.52 -8.19
CA SER A 235 8.29 -4.44 -8.91
C SER A 235 8.03 -4.53 -10.42
N VAL A 236 6.78 -4.29 -10.86
CA VAL A 236 6.39 -4.23 -12.28
C VAL A 236 7.07 -3.08 -13.02
N LEU A 237 7.54 -2.07 -12.30
CA LEU A 237 8.23 -0.90 -12.86
C LEU A 237 9.74 -1.10 -12.98
N ASP A 238 10.28 -2.16 -12.38
CA ASP A 238 11.72 -2.45 -12.44
C ASP A 238 12.06 -2.96 -13.85
N PRO A 239 12.90 -2.24 -14.61
CA PRO A 239 13.22 -2.58 -16.00
C PRO A 239 13.83 -3.98 -16.16
N ARG A 240 14.31 -4.60 -15.07
CA ARG A 240 14.82 -5.98 -15.06
C ARG A 240 13.73 -7.04 -15.26
N HIS A 241 12.45 -6.68 -15.20
CA HIS A 241 11.32 -7.58 -15.39
C HIS A 241 10.55 -7.35 -16.71
N SER A 242 11.03 -6.49 -17.61
CA SER A 242 10.46 -6.43 -18.97
C SER A 242 10.60 -7.81 -19.62
N PRO A 243 9.51 -8.45 -20.07
CA PRO A 243 9.64 -9.62 -20.92
C PRO A 243 10.45 -9.18 -22.15
N ARG A 244 11.55 -9.88 -22.44
CA ARG A 244 12.22 -9.70 -23.72
C ARG A 244 11.20 -9.97 -24.84
N PRO A 245 11.18 -9.15 -25.90
CA PRO A 245 10.29 -9.36 -27.04
C PRO A 245 10.51 -10.72 -27.71
#